data_AF-A0A370U0X4-F1
#
_entry.id   AF-A0A370U0X4-F1
#
_cell.length_a   1.000
_cell.length_b   1.000
_cell.length_c   1.000
_cell.angle_alpha   90.00
_cell.angle_beta   90.00
_cell.angle_gamma   90.00
#
_symmetry.space_group_name_H-M   'P 1'
#
loop_
_entity.id
_entity.type
_entity.pdbx_description
1 polymer ?
#
loop_
_entity_poly.entity_id
_entity_poly.type
_entity_poly.pdbx_seq_one_letter_code
_entity_poly.pdbx_strand_id
1 'polypeptide(L)'
;MSDDEMQRFASGDFASLGLPAPSSMPTPAEAQQEARERSTEILERHEDVLWKRWIKKTKVQRTAILLRAWPNMSSTHRPDYEALRKEGPQLKSRGTRFREAYIWPYINVEDLVRGKTLLLFLNSRGRHSPSLFAHTDFEAMRLGNVSTAVMPAFLNLHTMLLDGETIETYGRLVSWDDDEDAMMKVMSHFGGYQPGEGLLILEAQQRILLFLLECCHGILHDSTPSALTSEGPIKPEPPLITDSSEWPTLASIAVEAPYRLPAQLDFVRLKALVAAKCTSAEDHIRGLREDPGYFADVVGDWSEHRQEKLLDTNKVRHPVLDKPLFWDRVIGNVVVDAYGALIIWDIISEQLTHLAALQENYSDTITPQKILPPEYMKALLTFRYMLEQTKNGPISLLKTGIPASPPPPPVPASPENPMSQGLA
;
A
#
# COMPACT_ATOMS: atom_id res chain seq x y z
N MET A 1 12.06 13.88 36.15
CA MET A 1 12.09 12.45 36.48
C MET A 1 13.51 11.97 36.39
N SER A 2 14.05 11.45 37.49
CA SER A 2 15.31 10.71 37.50
C SER A 2 15.14 9.35 36.79
N ASP A 3 16.23 8.72 36.35
CA ASP A 3 16.18 7.37 35.76
C ASP A 3 15.58 6.33 36.72
N ASP A 4 15.79 6.51 38.03
CA ASP A 4 15.21 5.68 39.09
C ASP A 4 13.68 5.88 39.19
N GLU A 5 13.19 7.12 39.10
CA GLU A 5 11.74 7.39 39.01
C GLU A 5 11.12 6.84 37.72
N MET A 6 11.86 6.82 36.61
CA MET A 6 11.41 6.28 35.32
C MET A 6 11.34 4.75 35.34
N GLN A 7 12.31 4.09 35.97
CA GLN A 7 12.28 2.65 36.19
C GLN A 7 11.13 2.23 37.13
N ARG A 8 10.89 2.97 38.21
CA ARG A 8 9.78 2.72 39.14
C ARG A 8 8.42 2.92 38.49
N PHE A 9 8.30 3.92 37.62
CA PHE A 9 7.09 4.15 36.83
C PHE A 9 6.87 2.99 35.82
N ALA A 10 7.93 2.56 35.13
CA ALA A 10 7.86 1.45 34.17
C ALA A 10 7.58 0.09 34.84
N SER A 11 7.99 -0.10 36.10
CA SER A 11 7.70 -1.30 36.89
C SER A 11 6.32 -1.30 37.54
N GLY A 12 5.51 -0.24 37.35
CA GLY A 12 4.18 -0.12 37.93
C GLY A 12 4.17 0.22 39.43
N ASP A 13 5.27 0.71 39.98
CA ASP A 13 5.37 1.10 41.40
C ASP A 13 4.87 2.54 41.61
N PHE A 14 3.59 2.77 41.30
CA PHE A 14 2.93 4.07 41.42
C PHE A 14 2.85 4.54 42.88
N ALA A 15 2.79 3.59 43.83
CA ALA A 15 2.73 3.87 45.26
C ALA A 15 4.02 4.55 45.76
N SER A 16 5.20 4.09 45.31
CA SER A 16 6.48 4.73 45.64
C SER A 16 6.65 6.14 45.04
N LEU A 17 5.87 6.46 44.01
CA LEU A 17 5.85 7.76 43.32
C LEU A 17 4.73 8.68 43.82
N GLY A 18 3.95 8.26 44.83
CA GLY A 18 2.81 9.03 45.34
C GLY A 18 1.66 9.20 44.34
N LEU A 19 1.62 8.35 43.31
CA LEU A 19 0.58 8.34 42.29
C LEU A 19 -0.51 7.32 42.65
N PRO A 20 -1.79 7.63 42.38
CA PRO A 20 -2.85 6.64 42.51
C PRO A 20 -2.59 5.49 41.53
N ALA A 21 -2.70 4.25 42.04
CA ALA A 21 -2.56 3.07 41.20
C ALA A 21 -3.67 3.05 40.13
N PRO A 22 -3.35 2.75 38.86
CA PRO A 22 -4.35 2.57 37.81
C PRO A 22 -5.34 1.47 38.19
N SER A 23 -6.60 1.58 37.73
CA SER A 23 -7.62 0.53 37.94
C SER A 23 -7.27 -0.79 37.25
N SER A 24 -6.43 -0.76 36.23
CA SER A 24 -5.87 -1.92 35.53
C SER A 24 -4.56 -1.53 34.82
N MET A 25 -3.70 -2.51 34.55
CA MET A 25 -2.49 -2.35 33.73
C MET A 25 -2.53 -3.36 32.58
N PRO A 26 -3.32 -3.10 31.52
CA PRO A 26 -3.41 -4.01 30.40
C PRO A 26 -2.09 -4.07 29.64
N THR A 27 -1.73 -5.26 29.17
CA THR A 27 -0.65 -5.48 28.23
C THR A 27 -0.98 -4.83 26.87
N PRO A 28 0.02 -4.56 26.00
CA PRO A 28 -0.23 -4.06 24.65
C PRO A 28 -1.18 -4.95 23.85
N ALA A 29 -1.10 -6.27 24.01
CA ALA A 29 -1.97 -7.24 23.35
C ALA A 29 -3.42 -7.13 23.85
N GLU A 30 -3.63 -6.98 25.17
CA GLU A 30 -4.96 -6.74 25.74
C GLU A 30 -5.54 -5.41 25.26
N ALA A 31 -4.74 -4.34 25.22
CA ALA A 31 -5.17 -3.04 24.73
C ALA A 31 -5.52 -3.08 23.22
N GLN A 32 -4.78 -3.84 22.42
CA GLN A 32 -5.07 -4.05 21.00
C GLN A 32 -6.39 -4.82 20.81
N GLN A 33 -6.60 -5.90 21.57
CA GLN A 33 -7.83 -6.68 21.52
C GLN A 33 -9.04 -5.84 21.95
N GLU A 34 -8.92 -5.10 23.05
CA GLU A 34 -9.99 -4.22 23.53
C GLU A 34 -10.35 -3.13 22.50
N ALA A 35 -9.33 -2.49 21.91
CA ALA A 35 -9.55 -1.49 20.86
C ALA A 35 -10.28 -2.09 19.65
N ARG A 36 -9.92 -3.31 19.26
CA ARG A 36 -10.59 -4.07 18.20
C ARG A 36 -12.05 -4.34 18.57
N GLU A 37 -12.30 -5.00 19.70
CA GLU A 37 -13.65 -5.37 20.16
C GLU A 37 -14.58 -4.16 20.20
N ARG A 38 -14.13 -3.05 20.80
CA ARG A 38 -14.91 -1.80 20.82
C ARG A 38 -15.16 -1.23 19.44
N SER A 39 -14.17 -1.26 18.54
CA SER A 39 -14.35 -0.80 17.17
C SER A 39 -15.37 -1.64 16.39
N THR A 40 -15.33 -2.97 16.56
CA THR A 40 -16.30 -3.91 15.99
C THR A 40 -17.69 -3.63 16.51
N GLU A 41 -17.85 -3.51 17.84
CA GLU A 41 -19.14 -3.26 18.48
C GLU A 41 -19.79 -1.95 18.02
N ILE A 42 -18.97 -0.90 17.84
CA ILE A 42 -19.43 0.39 17.32
C ILE A 42 -19.91 0.24 15.88
N LEU A 43 -19.16 -0.47 15.02
CA LEU A 43 -19.55 -0.65 13.62
C LEU A 43 -20.83 -1.47 13.50
N GLU A 44 -20.94 -2.57 14.24
CA GLU A 44 -22.14 -3.43 14.24
C GLU A 44 -23.43 -2.68 14.60
N ARG A 45 -23.34 -1.59 15.38
CA ARG A 45 -24.52 -0.83 15.84
C ARG A 45 -24.73 0.49 15.08
N HIS A 46 -23.64 1.17 14.74
CA HIS A 46 -23.63 2.58 14.35
C HIS A 46 -23.01 2.87 12.97
N GLU A 47 -22.63 1.87 12.18
CA GLU A 47 -21.96 2.08 10.89
C GLU A 47 -22.78 2.96 9.92
N ASP A 48 -24.11 2.80 9.87
CA ASP A 48 -24.97 3.64 9.02
C ASP A 48 -24.99 5.12 9.47
N VAL A 49 -24.88 5.35 10.78
CA VAL A 49 -24.82 6.68 11.39
C VAL A 49 -23.45 7.31 11.14
N LEU A 50 -22.37 6.54 11.32
CA LEU A 50 -20.99 6.95 11.00
C LEU A 50 -20.90 7.41 9.54
N TRP A 51 -21.44 6.61 8.62
CA TRP A 51 -21.51 6.92 7.19
C TRP A 51 -22.23 8.24 6.92
N LYS A 52 -23.49 8.36 7.36
CA LYS A 52 -24.32 9.54 7.11
C LYS A 52 -23.68 10.81 7.66
N ARG A 53 -23.01 10.72 8.82
CA ARG A 53 -22.36 11.87 9.46
C ARG A 53 -21.05 12.24 8.80
N TRP A 54 -20.23 11.26 8.44
CA TRP A 54 -18.94 11.53 7.78
C TRP A 54 -19.14 12.19 6.42
N ILE A 55 -20.06 11.66 5.60
CA ILE A 55 -20.36 12.21 4.27
C ILE A 55 -20.85 13.67 4.36
N LYS A 56 -21.64 14.00 5.38
CA LYS A 56 -22.12 15.37 5.61
C LYS A 56 -21.06 16.35 6.13
N LYS A 57 -19.94 15.87 6.68
CA LYS A 57 -18.88 16.75 7.18
C LYS A 57 -18.09 17.38 6.05
N THR A 58 -17.75 18.66 6.22
CA THR A 58 -16.86 19.39 5.31
C THR A 58 -15.41 18.88 5.42
N LYS A 59 -14.57 19.18 4.41
CA LYS A 59 -13.14 18.83 4.44
C LYS A 59 -12.46 19.33 5.73
N VAL A 60 -12.75 20.56 6.16
CA VAL A 60 -12.18 21.14 7.39
C VAL A 60 -12.58 20.36 8.64
N GLN A 61 -13.87 20.00 8.77
CA GLN A 61 -14.35 19.20 9.90
C GLN A 61 -13.76 17.79 9.92
N ARG A 62 -13.63 17.16 8.74
CA ARG A 62 -12.99 15.85 8.60
C ARG A 62 -11.52 15.91 9.02
N THR A 63 -10.77 16.90 8.53
CA THR A 63 -9.38 17.13 8.94
C THR A 63 -9.24 17.35 10.45
N ALA A 64 -10.13 18.11 11.08
CA ALA A 64 -10.11 18.33 12.52
C ALA A 64 -10.30 17.03 13.33
N ILE A 65 -11.20 16.14 12.89
CA ILE A 65 -11.38 14.82 13.51
C ILE A 65 -10.11 13.97 13.35
N LEU A 66 -9.56 13.92 12.13
CA LEU A 66 -8.35 13.13 11.83
C LEU A 66 -7.16 13.60 12.68
N LEU A 67 -6.93 14.91 12.78
CA LEU A 67 -5.81 15.48 13.56
C LEU A 67 -6.00 15.36 15.06
N ARG A 68 -7.25 15.29 15.55
CA ARG A 68 -7.52 14.97 16.95
C ARG A 68 -7.15 13.52 17.28
N ALA A 69 -7.47 12.58 16.40
CA ALA A 69 -7.15 11.16 16.57
C ALA A 69 -5.67 10.84 16.30
N TRP A 70 -5.04 11.58 15.39
CA TRP A 70 -3.61 11.47 15.07
C TRP A 70 -2.96 12.87 15.05
N PRO A 71 -2.44 13.32 16.20
CA PRO A 71 -1.66 14.55 16.25
C PRO A 71 -0.47 14.47 15.28
N ASN A 72 -0.19 15.56 14.56
CA ASN A 72 0.91 15.65 13.58
C ASN A 72 0.79 14.71 12.35
N MET A 73 -0.42 14.25 11.99
CA MET A 73 -0.64 13.51 10.74
C MET A 73 -0.11 14.28 9.52
N SER A 74 0.57 13.58 8.60
CA SER A 74 1.07 14.20 7.37
C SER A 74 -0.07 14.80 6.54
N SER A 75 0.18 15.97 5.93
CA SER A 75 -0.75 16.61 5.02
C SER A 75 -0.74 16.03 3.60
N THR A 76 0.24 15.21 3.24
CA THR A 76 0.51 14.75 1.87
C THR A 76 0.43 13.22 1.74
N HIS A 77 0.00 12.76 0.56
CA HIS A 77 0.05 11.35 0.17
C HIS A 77 1.49 10.84 0.14
N ARG A 78 1.71 9.63 0.68
CA ARG A 78 3.01 8.96 0.74
C ARG A 78 4.13 9.84 1.36
N PRO A 79 3.99 10.19 2.65
CA PRO A 79 4.98 10.99 3.37
C PRO A 79 6.34 10.30 3.48
N ASP A 80 6.40 8.97 3.32
CA ASP A 80 7.63 8.18 3.24
C ASP A 80 8.52 8.61 2.07
N TYR A 81 7.95 8.94 0.90
CA TYR A 81 8.73 9.49 -0.21
C TYR A 81 9.23 10.91 0.07
N GLU A 82 8.43 11.74 0.73
CA GLU A 82 8.84 13.08 1.12
C GLU A 82 9.98 13.02 2.15
N ALA A 83 9.87 12.13 3.14
CA ALA A 83 10.91 11.86 4.12
C ALA A 83 12.21 11.42 3.44
N LEU A 84 12.13 10.45 2.52
CA LEU A 84 13.30 9.95 1.79
C LEU A 84 14.03 11.06 1.02
N ARG A 85 13.27 11.94 0.35
CA ARG A 85 13.83 13.09 -0.38
C ARG A 85 14.54 14.08 0.56
N LYS A 86 13.99 14.30 1.76
CA LYS A 86 14.57 15.21 2.77
C LYS A 86 15.81 14.65 3.46
N GLU A 87 15.84 13.35 3.72
CA GLU A 87 16.94 12.72 4.46
C GLU A 87 18.16 12.44 3.58
N GLY A 88 17.95 12.21 2.28
CA GLY A 88 19.03 11.96 1.32
C GLY A 88 19.94 10.80 1.75
N PRO A 89 21.21 10.78 1.33
CA PRO A 89 22.14 9.69 1.64
C PRO A 89 22.57 9.61 3.12
N GLN A 90 22.21 10.59 3.97
CA GLN A 90 22.66 10.66 5.36
C GLN A 90 21.91 9.72 6.31
N LEU A 91 20.79 9.13 5.87
CA LEU A 91 19.93 8.24 6.63
C LEU A 91 20.70 7.13 7.36
N LYS A 92 21.70 6.53 6.70
CA LYS A 92 22.50 5.41 7.24
C LYS A 92 23.31 5.74 8.49
N SER A 93 23.60 7.02 8.74
CA SER A 93 24.53 7.44 9.81
C SER A 93 23.85 7.99 11.05
N ARG A 94 22.61 8.49 10.94
CA ARG A 94 21.92 9.25 12.00
C ARG A 94 20.58 8.65 12.43
N GLY A 95 20.12 7.61 11.74
CA GLY A 95 18.72 7.16 11.86
C GLY A 95 17.74 8.15 11.23
N THR A 96 16.47 7.75 11.15
CA THR A 96 15.42 8.60 10.59
C THR A 96 14.83 9.55 11.62
N ARG A 97 14.46 10.76 11.19
CA ARG A 97 13.62 11.69 11.96
C ARG A 97 12.14 11.58 11.60
N PHE A 98 11.80 10.75 10.60
CA PHE A 98 10.47 10.60 10.02
C PHE A 98 9.96 9.16 10.18
N ARG A 99 10.29 8.48 11.29
CA ARG A 99 9.92 7.07 11.53
C ARG A 99 8.43 6.81 11.28
N GLU A 100 7.55 7.68 11.78
CA GLU A 100 6.10 7.54 11.58
C GLU A 100 5.69 7.53 10.11
N ALA A 101 6.32 8.37 9.27
CA ALA A 101 6.02 8.46 7.86
C ALA A 101 6.34 7.13 7.13
N TYR A 102 7.40 6.44 7.56
CA TYR A 102 7.80 5.15 6.99
C TYR A 102 6.98 3.96 7.50
N ILE A 103 6.47 4.02 8.74
CA ILE A 103 5.65 2.93 9.30
C ILE A 103 4.19 3.05 8.85
N TRP A 104 3.66 4.27 8.76
CA TRP A 104 2.27 4.54 8.39
C TRP A 104 2.14 5.45 7.16
N PRO A 105 2.67 5.06 5.99
CA PRO A 105 2.66 5.92 4.79
C PRO A 105 1.25 6.20 4.24
N TYR A 106 0.24 5.46 4.69
CA TYR A 106 -1.16 5.64 4.31
C TYR A 106 -2.00 6.36 5.38
N ILE A 107 -1.38 6.78 6.49
CA ILE A 107 -2.06 7.63 7.49
C ILE A 107 -1.73 9.10 7.20
N ASN A 108 -2.51 9.70 6.31
CA ASN A 108 -2.34 11.08 5.88
C ASN A 108 -3.68 11.78 5.65
N VAL A 109 -3.68 13.12 5.78
CA VAL A 109 -4.89 13.94 5.63
C VAL A 109 -5.35 13.95 4.17
N GLU A 110 -4.44 13.97 3.20
CA GLU A 110 -4.76 14.08 1.78
C GLU A 110 -5.70 12.97 1.32
N ASP A 111 -5.47 11.73 1.77
CA ASP A 111 -6.22 10.54 1.37
C ASP A 111 -7.44 10.32 2.25
N LEU A 112 -7.27 10.35 3.59
CA LEU A 112 -8.31 9.97 4.55
C LEU A 112 -9.47 10.96 4.57
N VAL A 113 -9.25 12.22 4.18
CA VAL A 113 -10.31 13.24 4.11
C VAL A 113 -11.26 13.02 2.92
N ARG A 114 -10.83 12.26 1.90
CA ARG A 114 -11.55 12.09 0.64
C ARG A 114 -12.73 11.15 0.81
N GLY A 115 -13.88 11.59 0.32
CA GLY A 115 -15.08 10.77 0.12
C GLY A 115 -15.31 9.71 1.20
N LYS A 116 -15.14 8.45 0.81
CA LYS A 116 -15.38 7.24 1.60
C LYS A 116 -14.12 6.57 2.17
N THR A 117 -12.92 7.13 1.96
CA THR A 117 -11.65 6.45 2.29
C THR A 117 -11.56 6.02 3.76
N LEU A 118 -11.85 6.94 4.70
CA LEU A 118 -11.87 6.60 6.13
C LEU A 118 -12.93 5.54 6.46
N LEU A 119 -14.08 5.55 5.77
CA LEU A 119 -15.16 4.59 6.00
C LEU A 119 -14.81 3.19 5.49
N LEU A 120 -14.14 3.09 4.34
CA LEU A 120 -13.55 1.84 3.86
C LEU A 120 -12.54 1.30 4.87
N PHE A 121 -11.71 2.18 5.43
CA PHE A 121 -10.69 1.79 6.39
C PHE A 121 -11.30 1.29 7.72
N LEU A 122 -12.34 1.97 8.21
CA LEU A 122 -13.11 1.55 9.38
C LEU A 122 -13.76 0.19 9.16
N ASN A 123 -14.50 0.02 8.06
CA ASN A 123 -15.17 -1.23 7.74
C ASN A 123 -14.17 -2.38 7.62
N SER A 124 -13.07 -2.20 6.85
CA SER A 124 -12.08 -3.25 6.68
C SER A 124 -11.41 -3.64 8.00
N ARG A 125 -10.89 -2.69 8.77
CA ARG A 125 -10.13 -2.99 10.00
C ARG A 125 -10.99 -3.38 11.19
N GLY A 126 -12.21 -2.86 11.29
CA GLY A 126 -13.10 -3.12 12.42
C GLY A 126 -13.97 -4.36 12.26
N ARG A 127 -14.10 -4.94 11.06
CA ARG A 127 -14.88 -6.19 10.84
C ARG A 127 -14.03 -7.44 10.67
N HIS A 128 -12.71 -7.31 10.59
CA HIS A 128 -11.82 -8.40 10.18
C HIS A 128 -10.65 -8.60 11.15
N SER A 129 -10.11 -9.82 11.17
CA SER A 129 -9.00 -10.17 12.05
C SER A 129 -7.71 -9.41 11.69
N PRO A 130 -6.90 -8.95 12.67
CA PRO A 130 -5.56 -8.41 12.43
C PRO A 130 -4.66 -9.35 11.62
N SER A 131 -4.82 -10.67 11.76
CA SER A 131 -4.04 -11.66 10.99
C SER A 131 -4.20 -11.52 9.47
N LEU A 132 -5.36 -11.07 8.99
CA LEU A 132 -5.57 -10.80 7.56
C LEU A 132 -4.69 -9.67 7.05
N PHE A 133 -4.30 -8.73 7.90
CA PHE A 133 -3.55 -7.54 7.51
C PHE A 133 -2.05 -7.62 7.77
N ALA A 134 -1.58 -8.63 8.51
CA ALA A 134 -0.18 -8.71 8.95
C ALA A 134 0.82 -8.53 7.79
N HIS A 135 0.59 -9.22 6.68
CA HIS A 135 1.44 -9.11 5.49
C HIS A 135 1.35 -7.73 4.84
N THR A 136 0.13 -7.20 4.65
CA THR A 136 -0.07 -5.89 4.02
C THR A 136 0.47 -4.74 4.88
N ASP A 137 0.39 -4.86 6.20
CA ASP A 137 0.94 -3.88 7.14
C ASP A 137 2.46 -3.86 7.06
N PHE A 138 3.10 -5.03 6.98
CA PHE A 138 4.55 -5.11 6.79
C PHE A 138 4.99 -4.56 5.43
N GLU A 139 4.32 -4.95 4.35
CA GLU A 139 4.61 -4.47 3.00
C GLU A 139 4.38 -2.97 2.83
N ALA A 140 3.44 -2.37 3.59
CA ALA A 140 3.26 -0.92 3.60
C ALA A 140 4.55 -0.20 4.05
N MET A 141 5.34 -0.80 4.95
CA MET A 141 6.59 -0.23 5.46
C MET A 141 7.81 -0.47 4.56
N ARG A 142 7.62 -1.08 3.38
CA ARG A 142 8.72 -1.54 2.51
C ARG A 142 9.76 -0.46 2.21
N LEU A 143 9.34 0.79 2.02
CA LEU A 143 10.30 1.87 1.78
C LEU A 143 11.17 2.14 3.01
N GLY A 144 10.59 2.12 4.21
CA GLY A 144 11.32 2.24 5.48
C GLY A 144 12.33 1.11 5.68
N ASN A 145 11.91 -0.13 5.40
CA ASN A 145 12.75 -1.31 5.56
C ASN A 145 13.93 -1.31 4.56
N VAL A 146 13.66 -1.11 3.27
CA VAL A 146 14.69 -1.13 2.21
C VAL A 146 15.67 0.05 2.33
N SER A 147 15.18 1.20 2.78
CA SER A 147 16.04 2.37 3.02
C SER A 147 16.81 2.30 4.34
N THR A 148 16.55 1.31 5.19
CA THR A 148 17.05 1.19 6.58
C THR A 148 16.60 2.33 7.50
N ALA A 149 15.57 3.10 7.12
CA ALA A 149 14.94 4.10 7.99
C ALA A 149 14.22 3.43 9.16
N VAL A 150 13.64 2.25 8.92
CA VAL A 150 13.04 1.40 9.95
C VAL A 150 13.86 0.12 9.98
N MET A 151 14.53 -0.12 11.11
CA MET A 151 15.30 -1.34 11.34
C MET A 151 14.58 -2.18 12.38
N PRO A 152 14.02 -3.35 12.00
CA PRO A 152 13.43 -4.27 12.94
C PRO A 152 14.47 -4.78 13.94
N ALA A 153 14.03 -5.10 15.16
CA ALA A 153 14.85 -5.86 16.09
C ALA A 153 15.18 -7.24 15.51
N PHE A 154 16.30 -7.83 15.91
CA PHE A 154 16.69 -9.16 15.46
C PHE A 154 16.80 -10.11 16.65
N LEU A 155 16.03 -11.20 16.60
CA LEU A 155 16.11 -12.29 17.55
C LEU A 155 16.36 -13.57 16.76
N ASN A 156 17.53 -14.16 16.96
CA ASN A 156 17.98 -15.31 16.19
C ASN A 156 17.21 -16.58 16.54
N LEU A 157 17.04 -17.49 15.56
CA LEU A 157 16.44 -18.83 15.71
C LEU A 157 15.01 -18.87 16.26
N HIS A 158 14.26 -17.79 16.09
CA HIS A 158 12.86 -17.70 16.50
C HIS A 158 11.99 -17.18 15.36
N THR A 159 10.73 -17.56 15.42
CA THR A 159 9.69 -17.11 14.49
C THR A 159 8.53 -16.55 15.31
N MET A 160 8.07 -15.34 14.97
CA MET A 160 6.80 -14.83 15.47
C MET A 160 5.69 -15.18 14.48
N LEU A 161 4.63 -15.81 14.98
CA LEU A 161 3.49 -16.25 14.16
C LEU A 161 2.31 -15.29 14.35
N LEU A 162 1.83 -14.75 13.23
CA LEU A 162 0.74 -13.79 13.13
C LEU A 162 -0.43 -14.38 12.32
N ASP A 163 -0.67 -15.68 12.48
CA ASP A 163 -1.74 -16.46 11.84
C ASP A 163 -2.92 -16.75 12.78
N GLY A 164 -2.76 -16.49 14.09
CA GLY A 164 -3.78 -16.70 15.11
C GLY A 164 -4.94 -15.69 15.09
N GLU A 165 -5.99 -16.00 15.84
CA GLU A 165 -7.19 -15.15 16.00
C GLU A 165 -7.39 -14.64 17.43
N THR A 166 -6.71 -15.25 18.41
CA THR A 166 -6.81 -14.95 19.84
C THR A 166 -5.54 -14.31 20.37
N ILE A 167 -5.59 -13.73 21.58
CA ILE A 167 -4.43 -13.11 22.24
C ILE A 167 -3.28 -14.14 22.43
N GLU A 168 -3.61 -15.40 22.68
CA GLU A 168 -2.64 -16.46 22.93
C GLU A 168 -2.00 -17.00 21.63
N THR A 169 -2.71 -16.87 20.51
CA THR A 169 -2.30 -17.46 19.23
C THR A 169 -1.71 -16.42 18.28
N TYR A 170 -2.14 -15.17 18.36
CA TYR A 170 -1.67 -14.06 17.53
C TYR A 170 -0.45 -13.37 18.17
N GLY A 171 0.70 -13.45 17.51
CA GLY A 171 1.97 -12.91 18.02
C GLY A 171 2.78 -13.93 18.84
N ARG A 172 2.40 -15.22 18.79
CA ARG A 172 3.13 -16.28 19.50
C ARG A 172 4.56 -16.43 18.97
N LEU A 173 5.51 -16.58 19.89
CA LEU A 173 6.92 -16.81 19.56
C LEU A 173 7.21 -18.31 19.60
N VAL A 174 7.90 -18.82 18.58
CA VAL A 174 8.27 -20.24 18.47
C VAL A 174 9.77 -20.36 18.19
N SER A 175 10.45 -21.20 18.96
CA SER A 175 11.85 -21.57 18.70
C SER A 175 11.93 -22.52 17.51
N TRP A 176 12.97 -22.41 16.68
CA TRP A 176 13.21 -23.37 15.60
C TRP A 176 13.53 -24.78 16.09
N ASP A 177 13.98 -24.92 17.34
CA ASP A 177 14.21 -26.21 17.97
C ASP A 177 12.89 -26.93 18.34
N ASP A 178 11.80 -26.17 18.51
CA ASP A 178 10.50 -26.69 18.94
C ASP A 178 9.55 -27.01 17.76
N ASP A 179 9.76 -26.38 16.59
CA ASP A 179 8.96 -26.56 15.37
C ASP A 179 9.87 -26.49 14.13
N GLU A 180 10.08 -27.65 13.49
CA GLU A 180 10.92 -27.79 12.29
C GLU A 180 10.43 -26.91 11.12
N ASP A 181 9.14 -26.57 11.07
CA ASP A 181 8.56 -25.72 10.03
C ASP A 181 8.69 -24.22 10.36
N ALA A 182 9.07 -23.84 11.58
CA ALA A 182 9.10 -22.44 12.02
C ALA A 182 10.05 -21.59 11.17
N MET A 183 11.22 -22.12 10.81
CA MET A 183 12.18 -21.46 9.93
C MET A 183 11.59 -21.26 8.52
N MET A 184 10.96 -22.30 7.98
CA MET A 184 10.34 -22.26 6.65
C MET A 184 9.19 -21.26 6.58
N LYS A 185 8.39 -21.12 7.64
CA LYS A 185 7.30 -20.14 7.73
C LYS A 185 7.81 -18.70 7.61
N VAL A 186 8.98 -18.38 8.18
CA VAL A 186 9.61 -17.05 8.00
C VAL A 186 10.10 -16.85 6.58
N MET A 187 10.83 -17.82 6.02
CA MET A 187 11.36 -17.69 4.66
C MET A 187 10.25 -17.54 3.61
N SER A 188 9.11 -18.20 3.84
CA SER A 188 7.94 -18.15 2.96
C SER A 188 6.94 -17.03 3.29
N HIS A 189 7.14 -16.28 4.38
CA HIS A 189 6.19 -15.28 4.91
C HIS A 189 4.78 -15.84 5.12
N PHE A 190 4.70 -17.12 5.47
CA PHE A 190 3.45 -17.87 5.56
C PHE A 190 2.89 -17.79 6.98
N GLY A 191 2.47 -16.59 7.36
CA GLY A 191 2.06 -16.27 8.74
C GLY A 191 3.22 -16.16 9.73
N GLY A 192 4.45 -16.52 9.35
CA GLY A 192 5.66 -16.38 10.14
C GLY A 192 6.52 -15.19 9.72
N TYR A 193 7.06 -14.51 10.72
CA TYR A 193 7.91 -13.32 10.58
C TYR A 193 9.12 -13.41 11.50
N GLN A 194 10.19 -12.69 11.17
CA GLN A 194 11.22 -12.44 12.17
C GLN A 194 10.62 -11.69 13.36
N PRO A 195 11.04 -11.96 14.61
CA PRO A 195 10.37 -11.37 15.77
C PRO A 195 10.31 -9.85 15.76
N GLY A 196 11.35 -9.14 15.29
CA GLY A 196 11.27 -7.69 15.17
C GLY A 196 10.36 -7.18 14.06
N GLU A 197 10.21 -7.93 12.96
CA GLU A 197 9.21 -7.62 11.92
C GLU A 197 7.80 -7.79 12.48
N GLY A 198 7.57 -8.88 13.22
CA GLY A 198 6.31 -9.12 13.90
C GLY A 198 5.96 -8.01 14.91
N LEU A 199 6.94 -7.54 15.70
CA LEU A 199 6.75 -6.41 16.61
C LEU A 199 6.35 -5.12 15.87
N LEU A 200 6.95 -4.82 14.70
CA LEU A 200 6.57 -3.66 13.89
C LEU A 200 5.13 -3.78 13.37
N ILE A 201 4.72 -4.99 12.95
CA ILE A 201 3.36 -5.25 12.50
C ILE A 201 2.38 -5.00 13.65
N LEU A 202 2.66 -5.54 14.85
CA LEU A 202 1.82 -5.35 16.04
C LEU A 202 1.73 -3.86 16.42
N GLU A 203 2.85 -3.13 16.41
CA GLU A 203 2.89 -1.69 16.65
C GLU A 203 1.98 -0.94 15.65
N ALA A 204 2.09 -1.27 14.37
CA ALA A 204 1.30 -0.61 13.34
C ALA A 204 -0.19 -0.88 13.49
N GLN A 205 -0.57 -2.13 13.71
CA GLN A 205 -1.96 -2.54 13.89
C GLN A 205 -2.60 -1.92 15.13
N GLN A 206 -1.90 -1.96 16.27
CA GLN A 206 -2.38 -1.37 17.52
C GLN A 206 -2.65 0.13 17.32
N ARG A 207 -1.68 0.85 16.73
CA ARG A 207 -1.81 2.29 16.52
C ARG A 207 -2.93 2.64 15.53
N ILE A 208 -3.10 1.85 14.46
CA ILE A 208 -4.20 2.00 13.50
C ILE A 208 -5.55 1.80 14.17
N LEU A 209 -5.73 0.73 14.95
CA LEU A 209 -7.00 0.42 15.62
C LEU A 209 -7.39 1.53 16.62
N LEU A 210 -6.43 2.01 17.42
CA LEU A 210 -6.67 3.13 18.33
C LEU A 210 -7.05 4.41 17.58
N PHE A 211 -6.36 4.71 16.48
CA PHE A 211 -6.69 5.86 15.62
C PHE A 211 -8.13 5.78 15.07
N LEU A 212 -8.52 4.60 14.60
CA LEU A 212 -9.86 4.36 14.05
C LEU A 212 -10.95 4.48 15.12
N LEU A 213 -10.70 3.95 16.31
CA LEU A 213 -11.59 4.10 17.46
C LEU A 213 -11.79 5.57 17.83
N GLU A 214 -10.71 6.35 17.88
CA GLU A 214 -10.78 7.79 18.15
C GLU A 214 -11.51 8.57 17.04
N CYS A 215 -11.38 8.13 15.78
CA CYS A 215 -12.20 8.68 14.69
C CYS A 215 -13.69 8.40 14.91
N CYS A 216 -14.07 7.18 15.32
CA CYS A 216 -15.45 6.85 15.67
C CYS A 216 -15.99 7.77 16.77
N HIS A 217 -15.23 7.95 17.86
CA HIS A 217 -15.59 8.88 18.93
C HIS A 217 -15.73 10.34 18.43
N GLY A 218 -14.83 10.79 17.55
CA GLY A 218 -14.92 12.13 16.96
C GLY A 218 -16.12 12.33 16.03
N ILE A 219 -16.57 11.28 15.33
CA ILE A 219 -17.75 11.34 14.47
C ILE A 219 -19.05 11.26 15.31
N LEU A 220 -19.05 10.41 16.34
CA LEU A 220 -20.17 10.15 17.25
C LEU A 220 -20.05 10.91 18.59
N HIS A 221 -19.50 12.11 18.54
CA HIS A 221 -19.22 12.99 19.70
C HIS A 221 -20.38 13.29 20.65
N ASP A 222 -21.62 13.05 20.24
CA ASP A 222 -22.89 13.24 20.96
C ASP A 222 -23.42 11.96 21.64
N SER A 223 -22.76 10.82 21.45
CA SER A 223 -23.11 9.54 22.09
C SER A 223 -22.23 9.28 23.31
N THR A 224 -22.81 8.72 24.38
CA THR A 224 -22.04 8.29 25.56
C THR A 224 -21.25 7.01 25.25
N PRO A 225 -20.11 6.73 25.91
CA PRO A 225 -19.32 5.52 25.67
C PRO A 225 -20.13 4.22 25.79
N SER A 226 -21.04 4.12 26.76
CA SER A 226 -21.90 2.94 26.94
C SER A 226 -22.95 2.78 25.82
N ALA A 227 -23.43 3.88 25.25
CA ALA A 227 -24.36 3.86 24.12
C ALA A 227 -23.68 3.44 22.79
N LEU A 228 -22.34 3.51 22.75
CA LEU A 228 -21.55 3.16 21.57
C LEU A 228 -21.26 1.66 21.48
N THR A 229 -21.06 0.99 22.62
CA THR A 229 -20.60 -0.40 22.68
C THR A 229 -21.65 -1.38 23.23
N SER A 230 -22.48 -0.97 24.18
CA SER A 230 -23.36 -1.90 24.93
C SER A 230 -24.85 -1.75 24.65
N GLU A 231 -25.33 -0.56 24.24
CA GLU A 231 -26.76 -0.31 24.02
C GLU A 231 -27.14 -0.25 22.53
N GLY A 232 -28.10 -1.07 22.11
CA GLY A 232 -28.69 -1.03 20.76
C GLY A 232 -28.60 -2.35 19.99
N PRO A 233 -29.48 -2.55 18.98
CA PRO A 233 -29.50 -3.77 18.18
C PRO A 233 -28.30 -3.82 17.22
N ILE A 234 -27.70 -5.00 17.09
CA ILE A 234 -26.73 -5.32 16.04
C ILE A 234 -27.45 -5.22 14.69
N LYS A 235 -26.85 -4.50 13.75
CA LYS A 235 -27.36 -4.31 12.39
C LYS A 235 -26.52 -5.11 11.40
N PRO A 236 -27.13 -5.62 10.31
CA PRO A 236 -26.37 -6.24 9.24
C PRO A 236 -25.39 -5.23 8.63
N GLU A 237 -24.30 -5.74 8.05
CA GLU A 237 -23.33 -4.92 7.33
C GLU A 237 -24.06 -4.11 6.22
N PRO A 238 -23.93 -2.77 6.21
CA PRO A 238 -24.51 -1.97 5.15
C PRO A 238 -23.84 -2.30 3.81
N PRO A 239 -24.58 -2.30 2.70
CA PRO A 239 -23.99 -2.56 1.38
C PRO A 239 -22.88 -1.54 1.09
N LEU A 240 -21.71 -2.05 0.67
CA LEU A 240 -20.57 -1.23 0.23
C LEU A 240 -21.05 -0.21 -0.81
N ILE A 241 -20.81 1.08 -0.57
CA ILE A 241 -21.09 2.11 -1.57
C ILE A 241 -20.10 1.95 -2.72
N THR A 242 -20.56 1.28 -3.77
CA THR A 242 -20.04 1.43 -5.12
C THR A 242 -20.38 2.83 -5.60
N ASP A 243 -19.39 3.55 -6.14
CA ASP A 243 -19.70 4.81 -6.82
C ASP A 243 -20.56 4.42 -8.03
N SER A 244 -21.83 4.79 -8.00
CA SER A 244 -22.86 4.28 -8.90
C SER A 244 -22.74 4.78 -10.34
N SER A 245 -21.60 5.35 -10.75
CA SER A 245 -21.48 6.03 -12.05
C SER A 245 -20.15 5.86 -12.80
N GLU A 246 -19.10 5.28 -12.21
CA GLU A 246 -17.81 5.15 -12.90
C GLU A 246 -17.26 3.74 -12.79
N TRP A 247 -16.93 3.15 -13.95
CA TRP A 247 -16.05 2.00 -13.98
C TRP A 247 -14.77 2.37 -13.21
N PRO A 248 -14.44 1.69 -12.09
CA PRO A 248 -13.33 2.11 -11.25
C PRO A 248 -12.04 2.01 -12.07
N THR A 249 -11.40 3.16 -12.28
CA THR A 249 -10.10 3.22 -12.96
C THR A 249 -9.05 2.49 -12.13
N LEU A 250 -7.98 2.01 -12.76
CA LEU A 250 -6.87 1.39 -12.02
C LEU A 250 -6.30 2.34 -10.95
N ALA A 251 -6.31 3.65 -11.23
CA ALA A 251 -5.87 4.68 -10.29
C ALA A 251 -6.78 4.79 -9.06
N SER A 252 -8.11 4.79 -9.22
CA SER A 252 -9.01 4.85 -8.07
C SER A 252 -8.91 3.59 -7.19
N ILE A 253 -8.73 2.43 -7.83
CA ILE A 253 -8.49 1.16 -7.12
C ILE A 253 -7.20 1.20 -6.33
N ALA A 254 -6.11 1.72 -6.92
CA ALA A 254 -4.81 1.82 -6.25
C ALA A 254 -4.84 2.77 -5.04
N VAL A 255 -5.57 3.89 -5.14
CA VAL A 255 -5.73 4.85 -4.04
C VAL A 255 -6.51 4.23 -2.87
N GLU A 256 -7.53 3.43 -3.15
CA GLU A 256 -8.37 2.83 -2.11
C GLU A 256 -7.80 1.52 -1.54
N ALA A 257 -6.87 0.86 -2.25
CA ALA A 257 -6.33 -0.45 -1.88
C ALA A 257 -5.78 -0.53 -0.44
N PRO A 258 -5.02 0.46 0.10
CA PRO A 258 -4.50 0.39 1.47
C PRO A 258 -5.58 0.40 2.56
N TYR A 259 -6.79 0.84 2.21
CA TYR A 259 -7.92 1.02 3.12
C TYR A 259 -8.97 -0.08 2.99
N ARG A 260 -8.72 -1.09 2.15
CA ARG A 260 -9.59 -2.24 1.94
C ARG A 260 -8.96 -3.52 2.47
N LEU A 261 -9.74 -4.59 2.43
CA LEU A 261 -9.21 -5.93 2.62
C LEU A 261 -8.14 -6.24 1.57
N PRO A 262 -7.11 -7.02 1.93
CA PRO A 262 -6.15 -7.53 0.97
C PRO A 262 -6.89 -8.16 -0.23
N ALA A 263 -6.51 -7.73 -1.43
CA ALA A 263 -7.17 -8.18 -2.64
C ALA A 263 -7.01 -9.70 -2.81
N GLN A 264 -8.11 -10.38 -3.10
CA GLN A 264 -8.08 -11.77 -3.51
C GLN A 264 -7.73 -11.87 -4.99
N LEU A 265 -7.15 -13.00 -5.36
CA LEU A 265 -6.70 -13.22 -6.73
C LEU A 265 -7.91 -13.51 -7.64
N ASP A 266 -8.21 -12.57 -8.53
CA ASP A 266 -9.32 -12.67 -9.48
C ASP A 266 -8.77 -13.00 -10.87
N PHE A 267 -8.72 -14.30 -11.19
CA PHE A 267 -8.24 -14.78 -12.47
C PHE A 267 -9.10 -14.33 -13.65
N VAL A 268 -10.40 -14.13 -13.45
CA VAL A 268 -11.30 -13.69 -14.53
C VAL A 268 -10.93 -12.28 -14.95
N ARG A 269 -10.81 -11.38 -13.98
CA ARG A 269 -10.40 -10.00 -14.23
C ARG A 269 -8.98 -9.90 -14.78
N LEU A 270 -8.03 -10.67 -14.23
CA LEU A 270 -6.66 -10.69 -14.72
C LEU A 270 -6.59 -11.16 -16.18
N LYS A 271 -7.33 -12.23 -16.53
CA LYS A 271 -7.40 -12.73 -17.92
C LYS A 271 -7.97 -11.69 -18.86
N ALA A 272 -9.03 -10.97 -18.45
CA ALA A 272 -9.59 -9.89 -19.25
C ALA A 272 -8.58 -8.75 -19.49
N LEU A 273 -7.82 -8.35 -18.46
CA LEU A 273 -6.78 -7.32 -18.58
C LEU A 273 -5.64 -7.76 -19.51
N VAL A 274 -5.17 -9.00 -19.37
CA VAL A 274 -4.11 -9.55 -20.22
C VAL A 274 -4.58 -9.68 -21.67
N ALA A 275 -5.79 -10.19 -21.90
CA ALA A 275 -6.37 -10.27 -23.24
C ALA A 275 -6.47 -8.89 -23.91
N ALA A 276 -6.94 -7.88 -23.18
CA ALA A 276 -6.98 -6.51 -23.67
C ALA A 276 -5.58 -5.97 -24.02
N LYS A 277 -4.55 -6.34 -23.25
CA LYS A 277 -3.15 -5.98 -23.55
C LYS A 277 -2.58 -6.72 -24.75
N CYS A 278 -2.90 -8.00 -24.94
CA CYS A 278 -2.54 -8.75 -26.15
C CYS A 278 -3.16 -8.09 -27.39
N THR A 279 -4.47 -7.83 -27.37
CA THR A 279 -5.17 -7.16 -28.49
C THR A 279 -4.56 -5.79 -28.77
N SER A 280 -4.29 -4.99 -27.73
CA SER A 280 -3.63 -3.69 -27.89
C SER A 280 -2.23 -3.80 -28.52
N ALA A 281 -1.46 -4.84 -28.20
CA ALA A 281 -0.14 -5.07 -28.79
C ALA A 281 -0.23 -5.52 -30.25
N GLU A 282 -1.19 -6.39 -30.59
CA GLU A 282 -1.47 -6.80 -31.96
C GLU A 282 -1.91 -5.62 -32.83
N ASP A 283 -2.82 -4.79 -32.32
CA ASP A 283 -3.29 -3.58 -32.99
C ASP A 283 -2.15 -2.58 -33.20
N HIS A 284 -1.27 -2.42 -32.20
CA HIS A 284 -0.08 -1.57 -32.32
C HIS A 284 0.85 -2.07 -33.44
N ILE A 285 1.14 -3.37 -33.50
CA ILE A 285 1.97 -3.96 -34.57
C ILE A 285 1.28 -3.79 -35.94
N ARG A 286 -0.04 -3.98 -36.01
CA ARG A 286 -0.80 -3.79 -37.25
C ARG A 286 -0.71 -2.35 -37.73
N GLY A 287 -0.92 -1.37 -36.84
CA GLY A 287 -0.76 0.05 -37.14
C GLY A 287 0.63 0.36 -37.68
N LEU A 288 1.69 -0.16 -37.05
CA LEU A 288 3.07 0.03 -37.53
C LEU A 288 3.34 -0.53 -38.93
N ARG A 289 2.61 -1.58 -39.34
CA ARG A 289 2.83 -2.27 -40.63
C ARG A 289 1.95 -1.73 -41.75
N GLU A 290 0.75 -1.27 -41.42
CA GLU A 290 -0.30 -0.97 -42.40
C GLU A 290 -0.56 0.52 -42.57
N ASP A 291 -0.23 1.35 -41.58
CA ASP A 291 -0.44 2.80 -41.61
C ASP A 291 0.91 3.55 -41.57
N PRO A 292 1.35 4.12 -42.72
CA PRO A 292 2.56 4.92 -42.78
C PRO A 292 2.53 6.18 -41.90
N GLY A 293 1.35 6.77 -41.67
CA GLY A 293 1.17 7.93 -40.80
C GLY A 293 1.39 7.54 -39.35
N TYR A 294 0.72 6.48 -38.89
CA TYR A 294 0.94 5.93 -37.55
C TYR A 294 2.39 5.52 -37.31
N PHE A 295 3.03 4.86 -38.28
CA PHE A 295 4.45 4.51 -38.19
C PHE A 295 5.34 5.75 -38.05
N ALA A 296 5.08 6.80 -38.84
CA ALA A 296 5.83 8.04 -38.78
C ALA A 296 5.65 8.75 -37.44
N ASP A 297 4.44 8.77 -36.89
CA ASP A 297 4.14 9.35 -35.58
C ASP A 297 4.88 8.60 -34.46
N VAL A 298 4.79 7.27 -34.42
CA VAL A 298 5.48 6.45 -33.40
C VAL A 298 7.00 6.60 -33.50
N VAL A 299 7.58 6.54 -34.70
CA VAL A 299 9.02 6.76 -34.90
C VAL A 299 9.41 8.19 -34.51
N GLY A 300 8.54 9.17 -34.77
CA GLY A 300 8.67 10.56 -34.33
C GLY A 300 8.79 10.66 -32.82
N ASP A 301 7.79 10.17 -32.09
CA ASP A 301 7.74 10.14 -30.63
C ASP A 301 8.99 9.48 -30.04
N TRP A 302 9.32 8.28 -30.53
CA TRP A 302 10.53 7.58 -30.08
C TRP A 302 11.82 8.35 -30.34
N SER A 303 11.87 9.15 -31.41
CA SER A 303 13.03 9.99 -31.72
C SER A 303 13.14 11.22 -30.82
N GLU A 304 12.01 11.77 -30.36
CA GLU A 304 11.96 12.96 -29.50
C GLU A 304 12.42 12.66 -28.07
N HIS A 305 12.15 11.45 -27.58
CA HIS A 305 12.53 11.00 -26.24
C HIS A 305 13.95 10.41 -26.14
N ARG A 306 14.87 10.83 -27.02
CA ARG A 306 16.26 10.34 -27.06
C ARG A 306 17.25 11.34 -26.52
N GLN A 307 18.16 10.87 -25.67
CA GLN A 307 19.25 11.68 -25.11
C GLN A 307 20.11 12.35 -26.18
N GLU A 308 20.26 11.72 -27.35
CA GLU A 308 21.00 12.31 -28.46
C GLU A 308 20.41 13.64 -28.97
N LYS A 309 19.12 13.94 -28.70
CA LYS A 309 18.48 15.22 -29.02
C LYS A 309 18.87 16.35 -28.06
N LEU A 310 19.39 16.02 -26.88
CA LEU A 310 19.87 17.02 -25.92
C LEU A 310 21.16 17.66 -26.43
N LEU A 311 21.31 18.95 -26.13
CA LEU A 311 22.58 19.64 -26.31
C LEU A 311 23.52 19.27 -25.17
N ASP A 312 24.81 19.16 -25.47
CA ASP A 312 25.83 18.99 -24.43
C ASP A 312 26.03 20.28 -23.61
N THR A 313 26.95 20.24 -22.65
CA THR A 313 27.30 21.40 -21.81
C THR A 313 27.86 22.59 -22.59
N ASN A 314 28.35 22.37 -23.81
CA ASN A 314 28.85 23.39 -24.73
C ASN A 314 27.80 23.83 -25.76
N LYS A 315 26.54 23.43 -25.59
CA LYS A 315 25.43 23.68 -26.53
C LYS A 315 25.62 23.05 -27.91
N VAL A 316 26.41 21.98 -28.00
CA VAL A 316 26.68 21.25 -29.24
C VAL A 316 25.71 20.07 -29.36
N ARG A 317 25.22 19.84 -30.60
CA ARG A 317 24.34 18.71 -30.92
C ARG A 317 25.12 17.41 -30.95
N HIS A 318 24.50 16.31 -30.57
CA HIS A 318 25.16 15.00 -30.64
C HIS A 318 25.53 14.65 -32.09
N PRO A 319 26.80 14.25 -32.40
CA PRO A 319 27.28 13.98 -33.76
C PRO A 319 26.59 12.84 -34.54
N VAL A 320 25.63 12.16 -33.92
CA VAL A 320 24.94 11.01 -34.50
C VAL A 320 23.57 11.39 -35.06
N LEU A 321 23.01 12.54 -34.68
CA LEU A 321 21.67 12.97 -35.11
C LEU A 321 21.53 13.04 -36.63
N ASP A 322 22.61 13.43 -37.32
CA ASP A 322 22.64 13.56 -38.79
C ASP A 322 23.16 12.28 -39.48
N LYS A 323 23.28 11.17 -38.75
CA LYS A 323 23.78 9.89 -39.26
C LYS A 323 22.67 8.83 -39.32
N PRO A 324 22.70 7.91 -40.30
CA PRO A 324 21.76 6.79 -40.38
C PRO A 324 21.67 5.98 -39.08
N LEU A 325 22.79 5.83 -38.37
CA LEU A 325 22.88 5.12 -37.10
C LEU A 325 21.87 5.60 -36.03
N PHE A 326 21.49 6.89 -36.02
CA PHE A 326 20.46 7.38 -35.11
C PHE A 326 19.10 6.77 -35.44
N TRP A 327 18.71 6.81 -36.71
CA TRP A 327 17.44 6.27 -37.18
C TRP A 327 17.40 4.75 -37.11
N ASP A 328 18.51 4.06 -37.39
CA ASP A 328 18.61 2.60 -37.21
C ASP A 328 18.31 2.20 -35.76
N ARG A 329 18.79 2.98 -34.79
CA ARG A 329 18.51 2.75 -33.36
C ARG A 329 17.08 3.09 -32.97
N VAL A 330 16.52 4.18 -33.50
CA VAL A 330 15.12 4.57 -33.23
C VAL A 330 14.18 3.48 -33.75
N ILE A 331 14.30 3.15 -35.04
CA ILE A 331 13.44 2.16 -35.70
C ILE A 331 13.65 0.78 -35.07
N GLY A 332 14.90 0.40 -34.79
CA GLY A 332 15.22 -0.84 -34.10
C GLY A 332 14.52 -0.95 -32.75
N ASN A 333 14.52 0.13 -31.95
CA ASN A 333 13.83 0.14 -30.66
C ASN A 333 12.31 0.08 -30.80
N VAL A 334 11.70 0.80 -31.76
CA VAL A 334 10.26 0.74 -32.05
C VAL A 334 9.83 -0.70 -32.34
N VAL A 335 10.58 -1.39 -33.21
CA VAL A 335 10.26 -2.78 -33.58
C VAL A 335 10.48 -3.73 -32.39
N VAL A 336 11.58 -3.61 -31.68
CA VAL A 336 11.88 -4.46 -30.51
C VAL A 336 10.83 -4.28 -29.41
N ASP A 337 10.39 -3.05 -29.15
CA ASP A 337 9.38 -2.77 -28.14
C ASP A 337 8.01 -3.33 -28.54
N ALA A 338 7.56 -3.09 -29.77
CA ALA A 338 6.26 -3.54 -30.25
C ALA A 338 6.12 -5.08 -30.22
N TYR A 339 7.10 -5.80 -30.79
CA TYR A 339 7.08 -7.27 -30.80
C TYR A 339 7.42 -7.85 -29.43
N GLY A 340 8.30 -7.21 -28.66
CA GLY A 340 8.62 -7.60 -27.29
C GLY A 340 7.39 -7.55 -26.39
N ALA A 341 6.57 -6.50 -26.49
CA ALA A 341 5.32 -6.38 -25.76
C ALA A 341 4.37 -7.53 -26.08
N LEU A 342 4.17 -7.87 -27.36
CA LEU A 342 3.29 -8.98 -27.75
C LEU A 342 3.77 -10.32 -27.14
N ILE A 343 5.06 -10.64 -27.27
CA ILE A 343 5.64 -11.87 -26.74
C ILE A 343 5.47 -11.94 -25.22
N ILE A 344 5.74 -10.84 -24.52
CA ILE A 344 5.62 -10.79 -23.05
C ILE A 344 4.16 -11.01 -22.63
N TRP A 345 3.20 -10.35 -23.28
CA TRP A 345 1.79 -10.50 -22.94
C TRP A 345 1.24 -11.90 -23.26
N ASP A 346 1.72 -12.53 -24.33
CA ASP A 346 1.39 -13.92 -24.67
C ASP A 346 1.90 -14.90 -23.60
N ILE A 347 3.16 -14.75 -23.16
CA ILE A 347 3.73 -15.56 -22.07
C ILE A 347 2.94 -15.35 -20.76
N ILE A 348 2.58 -14.11 -20.44
CA ILE A 348 1.76 -13.80 -19.25
C ILE A 348 0.38 -14.47 -19.38
N SER A 349 -0.22 -14.46 -20.56
CA SER A 349 -1.53 -15.09 -20.84
C SER A 349 -1.48 -16.60 -20.63
N GLU A 350 -0.45 -17.27 -21.14
CA GLU A 350 -0.24 -18.71 -20.98
C GLU A 350 -0.05 -19.07 -19.49
N GLN A 351 0.85 -18.36 -18.80
CA GLN A 351 1.12 -18.61 -17.37
C GLN A 351 -0.11 -18.36 -16.50
N LEU A 352 -0.89 -17.32 -16.80
CA LEU A 352 -2.11 -17.02 -16.08
C LEU A 352 -3.20 -18.08 -16.31
N THR A 353 -3.28 -18.61 -17.53
CA THR A 353 -4.21 -19.70 -17.87
C THR A 353 -3.84 -20.98 -17.14
N HIS A 354 -2.55 -21.33 -17.15
CA HIS A 354 -2.01 -22.48 -16.42
C HIS A 354 -2.25 -22.35 -14.90
N LEU A 355 -1.99 -21.17 -14.33
CA LEU A 355 -2.25 -20.89 -12.91
C LEU A 355 -3.71 -21.03 -12.53
N ALA A 356 -4.63 -20.52 -13.34
CA ALA A 356 -6.06 -20.66 -13.09
C ALA A 356 -6.49 -22.13 -13.08
N ALA A 357 -5.98 -22.94 -14.01
CA ALA A 357 -6.26 -24.37 -14.05
C ALA A 357 -5.69 -25.10 -12.82
N LEU A 358 -4.47 -24.76 -12.40
CA LEU A 358 -3.90 -25.33 -11.17
C LEU A 358 -4.65 -24.91 -9.91
N GLN A 359 -5.13 -23.66 -9.83
CA GLN A 359 -5.94 -23.20 -8.70
C GLN A 359 -7.23 -24.04 -8.59
N GLU A 360 -7.89 -24.28 -9.72
CA GLU A 360 -9.09 -25.12 -9.78
C GLU A 360 -8.78 -26.57 -9.36
N ASN A 361 -7.69 -27.15 -9.87
CA ASN A 361 -7.29 -28.52 -9.54
C ASN A 361 -6.93 -28.71 -8.05
N TYR A 362 -6.40 -27.67 -7.40
CA TYR A 362 -5.99 -27.70 -6.01
C TYR A 362 -6.93 -26.96 -5.06
N SER A 363 -8.15 -26.62 -5.50
CA SER A 363 -9.11 -25.78 -4.73
C SER A 363 -9.33 -26.30 -3.32
N ASP A 364 -9.41 -27.62 -3.16
CA ASP A 364 -9.71 -28.28 -1.88
C ASP A 364 -8.49 -28.44 -0.98
N THR A 365 -7.29 -28.24 -1.53
CA THR A 365 -6.02 -28.43 -0.82
C THR A 365 -5.41 -27.10 -0.37
N ILE A 366 -5.63 -26.02 -1.14
CA ILE A 366 -5.10 -24.70 -0.84
C ILE A 366 -5.81 -24.13 0.39
N THR A 367 -5.07 -24.01 1.49
CA THR A 367 -5.54 -23.39 2.73
C THR A 367 -4.50 -22.38 3.23
N PRO A 368 -4.91 -21.26 3.84
CA PRO A 368 -3.99 -20.23 4.33
C PRO A 368 -2.99 -20.71 5.41
N GLN A 369 -3.18 -21.92 5.96
CA GLN A 369 -2.35 -22.50 7.02
C GLN A 369 -1.43 -23.64 6.53
N LYS A 370 -1.47 -23.98 5.23
CA LYS A 370 -0.61 -25.00 4.64
C LYS A 370 0.22 -24.47 3.48
N ILE A 371 1.44 -24.96 3.38
CA ILE A 371 2.31 -24.72 2.22
C ILE A 371 1.56 -25.13 0.95
N LEU A 372 1.62 -24.27 -0.07
CA LEU A 372 0.97 -24.53 -1.35
C LEU A 372 1.53 -25.80 -2.01
N PRO A 373 0.72 -26.54 -2.79
CA PRO A 373 1.20 -27.64 -3.60
C PRO A 373 2.43 -27.23 -4.43
N PRO A 374 3.51 -28.03 -4.48
CA PRO A 374 4.78 -27.61 -5.09
C PRO A 374 4.65 -27.13 -6.54
N GLU A 375 3.78 -27.77 -7.32
CA GLU A 375 3.50 -27.39 -8.70
C GLU A 375 2.84 -26.01 -8.78
N TYR A 376 1.81 -25.79 -7.97
CA TYR A 376 1.12 -24.50 -7.91
C TYR A 376 2.03 -23.39 -7.39
N MET A 377 2.82 -23.66 -6.35
CA MET A 377 3.82 -22.73 -5.82
C MET A 377 4.83 -22.34 -6.90
N LYS A 378 5.39 -23.30 -7.63
CA LYS A 378 6.35 -23.05 -8.71
C LYS A 378 5.75 -22.20 -9.81
N ALA A 379 4.53 -22.51 -10.24
CA ALA A 379 3.82 -21.72 -11.25
C ALA A 379 3.58 -20.28 -10.77
N LEU A 380 3.19 -20.10 -9.50
CA LEU A 380 2.91 -18.78 -8.91
C LEU A 380 4.19 -17.93 -8.82
N LEU A 381 5.29 -18.53 -8.37
CA LEU A 381 6.59 -17.87 -8.29
C LEU A 381 7.13 -17.51 -9.68
N THR A 382 6.95 -18.38 -10.67
CA THR A 382 7.35 -18.11 -12.06
C THR A 382 6.56 -16.93 -12.63
N PHE A 383 5.25 -16.92 -12.41
CA PHE A 383 4.39 -15.82 -12.84
C PHE A 383 4.75 -14.50 -12.15
N ARG A 384 4.94 -14.52 -10.83
CA ARG A 384 5.40 -13.34 -10.08
C ARG A 384 6.73 -12.81 -10.61
N TYR A 385 7.69 -13.70 -10.88
CA TYR A 385 8.97 -13.33 -11.46
C TYR A 385 8.79 -12.68 -12.83
N MET A 386 7.96 -13.25 -13.71
CA MET A 386 7.70 -12.68 -15.03
C MET A 386 7.08 -11.28 -14.96
N LEU A 387 6.12 -11.05 -14.06
CA LEU A 387 5.56 -9.72 -13.82
C LEU A 387 6.62 -8.73 -13.32
N GLU A 388 7.49 -9.17 -12.41
CA GLU A 388 8.59 -8.36 -11.87
C GLU A 388 9.63 -8.00 -12.93
N GLN A 389 9.91 -8.89 -13.88
CA GLN A 389 10.80 -8.59 -15.01
C GLN A 389 10.13 -7.67 -16.02
N THR A 390 8.86 -7.90 -16.32
CA THR A 390 8.10 -7.14 -17.33
C THR A 390 8.04 -5.65 -17.00
N LYS A 391 7.88 -5.28 -15.72
CA LYS A 391 7.84 -3.86 -15.33
C LYS A 391 9.17 -3.12 -15.54
N ASN A 392 10.31 -3.82 -15.63
CA ASN A 392 11.62 -3.20 -15.77
C ASN A 392 11.79 -2.48 -17.11
N GLY A 393 11.17 -2.99 -18.19
CA GLY A 393 11.21 -2.38 -19.51
C GLY A 393 10.64 -0.95 -19.50
N PRO A 394 9.35 -0.77 -19.19
CA PRO A 394 8.74 0.56 -19.07
C PRO A 394 9.47 1.49 -18.09
N ILE A 395 9.92 0.98 -16.95
CA ILE A 395 10.70 1.77 -15.98
C ILE A 395 12.01 2.26 -16.61
N SER A 396 12.71 1.42 -17.36
CA SER A 396 13.94 1.79 -18.06
C SER A 396 13.67 2.88 -19.10
N LEU A 397 12.61 2.73 -19.91
CA LEU A 397 12.19 3.73 -20.89
C LEU A 397 11.87 5.07 -20.25
N LEU A 398 11.16 5.08 -19.11
CA LEU A 398 10.88 6.32 -18.39
C LEU A 398 12.16 6.96 -17.84
N LYS A 399 13.10 6.17 -17.30
CA LYS A 399 14.37 6.67 -16.76
C LYS A 399 15.25 7.31 -17.83
N THR A 400 15.29 6.74 -19.03
CA THR A 400 16.15 7.24 -20.12
C THR A 400 15.46 8.31 -20.96
N GLY A 401 14.14 8.20 -21.16
CA GLY A 401 13.34 9.06 -22.01
C GLY A 401 12.94 10.38 -21.37
N ILE A 402 12.43 10.37 -20.12
CA ILE A 402 11.92 11.59 -19.45
C ILE A 402 12.96 12.72 -19.41
N PRO A 403 14.24 12.48 -19.06
CA PRO A 403 15.23 13.56 -19.03
C PRO A 403 15.49 14.19 -20.41
N ALA A 404 15.22 13.46 -21.49
CA ALA A 404 15.41 13.90 -22.86
C ALA A 404 14.12 14.44 -23.50
N SER A 405 12.97 14.21 -22.88
CA SER A 405 11.68 14.66 -23.40
C SER A 405 11.59 16.18 -23.51
N PRO A 406 10.90 16.69 -24.54
CA PRO A 406 10.49 18.09 -24.57
C PRO A 406 9.72 18.47 -23.29
N PRO A 407 9.81 19.73 -22.82
CA PRO A 407 8.98 20.18 -21.70
C PRO A 407 7.51 19.98 -22.05
N PRO A 408 6.68 19.50 -21.11
CA PRO A 408 5.25 19.35 -21.36
C PRO A 408 4.66 20.70 -21.78
N PRO A 409 3.71 20.73 -22.72
CA PRO A 409 3.03 21.96 -23.09
C PRO A 409 2.44 22.60 -21.83
N PRO A 410 2.45 23.95 -21.72
CA PRO A 410 1.91 24.63 -20.55
C PRO A 410 0.46 24.18 -20.34
N VAL A 411 0.19 23.61 -19.16
CA VAL A 411 -1.18 23.28 -18.75
C VAL A 411 -1.95 24.60 -18.76
N PRO A 412 -3.05 24.74 -19.52
CA PRO A 412 -3.85 25.95 -19.49
C PRO A 412 -4.26 26.18 -18.05
N ALA A 413 -3.95 27.38 -17.53
CA ALA A 413 -4.33 27.78 -16.18
C ALA A 413 -5.83 27.49 -16.03
N SER A 414 -6.18 26.65 -15.05
CA SER A 414 -7.58 26.53 -14.63
C SER A 414 -8.07 27.94 -14.31
N PRO A 415 -9.27 28.35 -14.78
CA PRO A 415 -9.74 29.71 -14.56
C PRO A 415 -9.67 30.03 -13.08
N GLU A 416 -8.85 31.01 -12.73
CA GLU A 416 -8.70 31.50 -11.37
C GLU A 416 -10.09 31.84 -10.83
N ASN A 417 -10.38 31.28 -9.67
CA ASN A 417 -11.58 31.55 -8.89
C ASN A 417 -11.59 33.06 -8.57
N PRO A 418 -12.57 33.86 -9.05
CA PRO A 418 -12.56 35.30 -8.83
C PRO A 418 -13.05 35.61 -7.42
N MET A 419 -12.25 35.33 -6.39
CA MET A 419 -12.52 35.75 -5.01
C MET A 419 -11.27 36.06 -4.18
N SER A 420 -10.14 36.39 -4.81
CA SER A 420 -8.95 36.89 -4.11
C SER A 420 -8.38 38.16 -4.74
N GLN A 421 -9.24 39.15 -4.99
CA GLN A 421 -8.82 40.54 -5.07
C GLN A 421 -9.82 41.39 -4.28
N GLY A 422 -9.36 41.92 -3.14
CA GLY A 422 -10.14 42.83 -2.32
C GLY A 422 -9.89 42.70 -0.84
N LEU A 423 -8.65 42.96 -0.40
CA LEU A 423 -8.34 43.50 0.94
C LEU A 423 -6.93 44.12 0.84
N ALA A 424 -6.91 45.39 0.41
CA ALA A 424 -5.86 46.35 0.73
C ALA A 424 -6.55 47.54 1.41
#